data_AF-A0A8B6EHV4-F1
#
_entry.id   AF-A0A8B6EHV4-F1
#
_cell.length_a   1.000
_cell.length_b   1.000
_cell.length_c   1.000
_cell.angle_alpha   90.00
_cell.angle_beta   90.00
_cell.angle_gamma   90.00
#
_symmetry.space_group_name_H-M   'P 1'
#
loop_
_entity.id
_entity.type
_entity.pdbx_description
1 polymer ?
#
loop_
_entity_poly.entity_id
_entity_poly.type
_entity_poly.pdbx_seq_one_letter_code
_entity_poly.pdbx_strand_id
1 'polypeptide(L)'
;PINFLQDDNLAIVYAAAFGCTSDELVTLIFNTETIINSMQIPTLVVPWVRVFILLIMALFVSLKFYPVFAVIRVKRIIIEPLIGLFYTAFIFSILIYRLIKCSYVRRIDAYFIVYIPTSLCYVILIGYFLYKSVRQTYKFIRRLKQDTYYESSKLCASQLQYNYVKWLLKKPECDIKDKVTGLKRSIKAYSKDIKNKIGLYGPLHASPRVLATFVAAGMVLFQVGMGLLTFYIHDNPGLQLTTYIQTQYLNTSKEASIPELKLWVTVAEVGFYVSLSVSSIFMVGYVIAIFISYRKDLEKMQRGDYTFLPLKLRKSLNDNLVTSSLRYSGAQIVYLIWCYLLIIVMLWIACFMIAYIIILPLAGKVSFSFFEPVLVAVPLMMINFGFHKLQLFLTRKFFLQDMPVIMPRGIKTQKTLALENLKMFNILSFFMFFFHVIIAFVSCLTRITAGLWIGLISLARIDKYMLPRGYEKQDTGYSAYIGMLIVEVHHRNPVASVFCNELLVSNREKSRANVLLAPVNDQQGNVETISQINRHICRKWAKLVTLINNPSARRNFVEEKCECSTEQVEIVI
;
A
#
# COMPACT_ATOMS: atom_id res chain seq x y z
N PRO A 1 -22.93 11.41 0.09
CA PRO A 1 -21.76 10.83 -0.64
C PRO A 1 -20.53 10.67 0.26
N ILE A 2 -19.73 9.60 0.13
CA ILE A 2 -18.48 9.44 0.89
C ILE A 2 -17.49 10.55 0.48
N ASN A 3 -16.71 11.09 1.42
CA ASN A 3 -15.63 12.02 1.10
C ASN A 3 -14.27 11.40 1.43
N PHE A 4 -13.73 10.65 0.48
CA PHE A 4 -12.43 9.99 0.59
C PHE A 4 -11.24 10.93 0.74
N LEU A 5 -11.41 12.22 0.44
CA LEU A 5 -10.31 13.17 0.29
C LEU A 5 -10.10 14.09 1.51
N GLN A 6 -11.11 14.27 2.38
CA GLN A 6 -11.05 15.30 3.45
C GLN A 6 -11.33 14.79 4.88
N ASP A 7 -11.96 13.62 5.05
CA ASP A 7 -12.46 13.16 6.36
C ASP A 7 -11.41 12.34 7.15
N ASP A 8 -10.24 12.93 7.44
CA ASP A 8 -9.12 12.26 8.15
C ASP A 8 -9.53 11.69 9.52
N ASN A 9 -10.43 12.37 10.24
CA ASN A 9 -10.90 11.98 11.57
C ASN A 9 -11.83 10.75 11.57
N LEU A 10 -12.37 10.38 10.40
CA LEU A 10 -13.28 9.25 10.24
C LEU A 10 -12.63 8.07 9.51
N ALA A 11 -11.31 8.14 9.25
CA ALA A 11 -10.59 7.14 8.46
C ALA A 11 -10.75 5.72 9.00
N ILE A 12 -10.69 5.53 10.33
CA ILE A 12 -10.87 4.20 10.96
C ILE A 12 -12.30 3.69 10.77
N VAL A 13 -13.31 4.57 10.86
CA VAL A 13 -14.72 4.20 10.69
C VAL A 13 -15.00 3.80 9.25
N TYR A 14 -14.47 4.55 8.28
CA TYR A 14 -14.53 4.17 6.87
C TYR A 14 -13.81 2.85 6.60
N ALA A 15 -12.63 2.64 7.20
CA ALA A 15 -11.89 1.40 7.06
C ALA A 15 -12.66 0.20 7.64
N ALA A 16 -13.31 0.35 8.80
CA ALA A 16 -14.18 -0.68 9.38
C ALA A 16 -15.40 -0.96 8.48
N ALA A 17 -16.04 0.07 7.92
CA ALA A 17 -17.16 -0.10 7.00
C ALA A 17 -16.76 -0.84 5.71
N PHE A 18 -15.58 -0.53 5.14
CA PHE A 18 -15.02 -1.32 4.04
C PHE A 18 -14.64 -2.74 4.47
N GLY A 19 -14.17 -2.91 5.70
CA GLY A 19 -13.93 -4.20 6.30
C GLY A 19 -15.17 -5.09 6.36
N CYS A 20 -16.34 -4.53 6.66
CA CYS A 20 -17.62 -5.25 6.62
C CYS A 20 -17.98 -5.78 5.21
N THR A 21 -17.46 -5.16 4.15
CA THR A 21 -17.69 -5.60 2.76
C THR A 21 -16.81 -6.78 2.32
N SER A 22 -15.75 -7.10 3.10
CA SER A 22 -14.76 -8.14 2.75
C SER A 22 -15.39 -9.51 2.45
N ASP A 23 -16.35 -9.93 3.27
CA ASP A 23 -17.07 -11.20 3.10
C ASP A 23 -17.79 -11.31 1.75
N GLU A 24 -18.56 -10.28 1.41
CA GLU A 24 -19.29 -10.23 0.13
C GLU A 24 -18.32 -10.15 -1.05
N LEU A 25 -17.17 -9.48 -0.88
CA LEU A 25 -16.10 -9.46 -1.90
C LEU A 25 -15.49 -10.84 -2.12
N VAL A 26 -15.19 -11.59 -1.06
CA VAL A 26 -14.67 -12.96 -1.16
C VAL A 26 -15.69 -13.88 -1.83
N THR A 27 -16.96 -13.75 -1.45
CA THR A 27 -18.05 -14.54 -2.03
C THR A 27 -18.22 -14.22 -3.53
N LEU A 28 -18.14 -12.95 -3.92
CA LEU A 28 -18.20 -12.52 -5.32
C LEU A 28 -17.04 -13.06 -6.16
N ILE A 29 -15.85 -13.26 -5.57
CA ILE A 29 -14.66 -13.71 -6.30
C ILE A 29 -14.63 -15.25 -6.41
N PHE A 30 -14.85 -15.96 -5.31
CA PHE A 30 -14.59 -17.40 -5.22
C PHE A 30 -15.84 -18.28 -5.26
N ASN A 31 -17.02 -17.73 -4.96
CA ASN A 31 -18.23 -18.54 -4.74
C ASN A 31 -19.39 -18.11 -5.65
N THR A 32 -19.06 -17.73 -6.88
CA THR A 32 -20.00 -17.24 -7.89
C THR A 32 -21.04 -18.30 -8.28
N GLU A 33 -20.67 -19.57 -8.29
CA GLU A 33 -21.58 -20.66 -8.67
C GLU A 33 -22.71 -20.89 -7.66
N THR A 34 -22.42 -20.81 -6.35
CA THR A 34 -23.48 -20.95 -5.34
C THR A 34 -24.47 -19.79 -5.38
N ILE A 35 -23.99 -18.57 -5.69
CA ILE A 35 -24.86 -17.40 -5.88
C ILE A 35 -25.80 -17.62 -7.07
N ILE A 36 -25.26 -18.03 -8.23
CA ILE A 36 -26.06 -18.25 -9.45
C ILE A 36 -27.07 -19.39 -9.24
N ASN A 37 -26.66 -20.46 -8.58
CA ASN A 37 -27.54 -21.59 -8.27
C ASN A 37 -28.63 -21.22 -7.25
N SER A 38 -28.33 -20.34 -6.30
CA SER A 38 -29.32 -19.88 -5.30
C SER A 38 -30.42 -18.99 -5.89
N MET A 39 -30.15 -18.33 -7.01
CA MET A 39 -31.13 -17.48 -7.70
C MET A 39 -32.08 -18.28 -8.61
N GLN A 40 -31.99 -19.62 -8.64
CA GLN A 40 -32.83 -20.51 -9.47
C GLN A 40 -32.87 -20.06 -10.95
N ILE A 41 -31.83 -19.38 -11.41
CA ILE A 41 -31.73 -18.96 -12.81
C ILE A 41 -31.52 -20.23 -13.63
N PRO A 42 -32.30 -20.48 -14.69
CA PRO A 42 -32.19 -21.71 -15.47
C PRO A 42 -30.74 -21.96 -15.88
N THR A 43 -30.29 -23.21 -15.72
CA THR A 43 -28.95 -23.68 -16.13
C THR A 43 -28.66 -23.45 -17.63
N LEU A 44 -29.69 -23.06 -18.40
CA LEU A 44 -29.66 -22.66 -19.80
C LEU A 44 -29.13 -21.23 -20.05
N VAL A 45 -28.67 -20.51 -19.03
CA VAL A 45 -28.06 -19.19 -19.23
C VAL A 45 -26.65 -19.35 -19.81
N VAL A 46 -26.48 -18.86 -21.04
CA VAL A 46 -25.23 -18.88 -21.80
C VAL A 46 -24.07 -18.32 -20.96
N PRO A 47 -22.86 -18.94 -20.98
CA PRO A 47 -21.76 -18.56 -20.09
C PRO A 47 -21.39 -17.07 -20.03
N TRP A 48 -21.58 -16.31 -21.12
CA TRP A 48 -21.29 -14.87 -21.16
C TRP A 48 -22.26 -14.03 -20.32
N VAL A 49 -23.53 -14.46 -20.18
CA VAL A 49 -24.54 -13.76 -19.37
C VAL A 49 -24.18 -13.80 -17.89
N ARG A 50 -23.47 -14.85 -17.44
CA ARG A 50 -22.97 -14.96 -16.05
C ARG A 50 -22.08 -13.78 -15.67
N VAL A 51 -21.29 -13.26 -16.62
CA VAL A 51 -20.42 -12.09 -16.38
C VAL A 51 -21.26 -10.83 -16.11
N PHE A 52 -22.33 -10.61 -16.86
CA PHE A 52 -23.24 -9.48 -16.63
C PHE A 52 -23.99 -9.60 -15.30
N ILE A 53 -24.41 -10.81 -14.93
CA ILE A 53 -25.02 -11.07 -13.61
C ILE A 53 -24.03 -10.71 -12.50
N LEU A 54 -22.75 -11.08 -12.62
CA LEU A 54 -21.73 -10.72 -11.64
C LEU A 54 -21.52 -9.21 -11.52
N LEU A 55 -21.52 -8.47 -12.62
CA LEU A 55 -21.44 -7.00 -12.61
C LEU A 55 -22.65 -6.38 -11.91
N ILE A 56 -23.85 -6.90 -12.17
CA ILE A 56 -25.08 -6.46 -11.50
C ILE A 56 -25.03 -6.76 -10.00
N MET A 57 -24.53 -7.94 -9.61
CA MET A 57 -24.35 -8.31 -8.20
C MET A 57 -23.35 -7.39 -7.49
N ALA A 58 -22.27 -6.99 -8.14
CA ALA A 58 -21.33 -6.01 -7.60
C ALA A 58 -22.02 -4.65 -7.33
N LEU A 59 -22.95 -4.23 -8.21
CA LEU A 59 -23.77 -3.03 -7.99
C LEU A 59 -24.73 -3.22 -6.81
N PHE A 60 -25.38 -4.38 -6.68
CA PHE A 60 -26.26 -4.67 -5.54
C PHE A 60 -25.51 -4.65 -4.21
N VAL A 61 -24.32 -5.24 -4.13
CA VAL A 61 -23.46 -5.17 -2.94
C VAL A 61 -23.11 -3.72 -2.61
N SER A 62 -22.79 -2.92 -3.63
CA SER A 62 -22.50 -1.49 -3.45
C SER A 62 -23.71 -0.72 -2.90
N LEU A 63 -24.92 -1.01 -3.41
CA LEU A 63 -26.17 -0.40 -2.93
C LEU A 63 -26.52 -0.86 -1.51
N LYS A 64 -26.26 -2.11 -1.15
CA LYS A 64 -26.46 -2.64 0.20
C LYS A 64 -25.62 -1.90 1.24
N PHE A 65 -24.35 -1.60 0.95
CA PHE A 65 -23.50 -0.91 1.93
C PHE A 65 -23.57 0.62 1.84
N TYR A 66 -24.15 1.19 0.78
CA TYR A 66 -24.26 2.64 0.61
C TYR A 66 -24.94 3.38 1.79
N PRO A 67 -26.05 2.90 2.38
CA PRO A 67 -26.68 3.56 3.54
C PRO A 67 -25.74 3.72 4.73
N VAL A 68 -24.92 2.71 5.03
CA VAL A 68 -23.93 2.75 6.11
C VAL A 68 -22.98 3.94 5.90
N PHE A 69 -22.44 4.04 4.69
CA PHE A 69 -21.53 5.11 4.31
C PHE A 69 -22.18 6.49 4.28
N ALA A 70 -23.44 6.57 3.86
CA ALA A 70 -24.20 7.81 3.88
C ALA A 70 -24.37 8.33 5.32
N VAL A 71 -24.81 7.47 6.24
CA VAL A 71 -25.08 7.82 7.65
C VAL A 71 -23.83 8.25 8.43
N ILE A 72 -22.65 7.72 8.09
CA ILE A 72 -21.38 8.17 8.70
C ILE A 72 -21.18 9.67 8.48
N ARG A 73 -21.44 10.16 7.27
CA ARG A 73 -21.17 11.56 6.87
C ARG A 73 -22.24 12.52 7.35
N VAL A 74 -23.52 12.14 7.31
CA VAL A 74 -24.56 13.11 7.62
C VAL A 74 -24.50 13.49 9.12
N LYS A 75 -24.77 14.77 9.37
CA LYS A 75 -24.56 15.45 10.65
C LYS A 75 -25.88 15.84 11.33
N ARG A 76 -27.05 15.34 10.88
CA ARG A 76 -28.30 15.62 11.61
C ARG A 76 -28.26 14.94 12.97
N ILE A 77 -29.05 15.48 13.89
CA ILE A 77 -28.74 15.45 15.32
C ILE A 77 -29.11 14.12 16.00
N ILE A 78 -30.07 13.32 15.52
CA ILE A 78 -30.50 12.12 16.28
C ILE A 78 -30.87 10.95 15.37
N ILE A 79 -31.61 11.23 14.29
CA ILE A 79 -32.22 10.18 13.45
C ILE A 79 -31.18 9.34 12.72
N GLU A 80 -30.09 9.96 12.26
CA GLU A 80 -29.10 9.29 11.42
C GLU A 80 -28.31 8.18 12.15
N PRO A 81 -27.67 8.42 13.31
CA PRO A 81 -27.00 7.35 14.04
C PRO A 81 -27.92 6.20 14.43
N LEU A 82 -29.20 6.48 14.71
CA LEU A 82 -30.20 5.44 14.99
C LEU A 82 -30.46 4.56 13.77
N ILE A 83 -30.69 5.17 12.60
CA ILE A 83 -30.85 4.42 11.33
C ILE A 83 -29.60 3.58 11.06
N GLY A 84 -28.40 4.15 11.22
CA GLY A 84 -27.14 3.44 11.05
C GLY A 84 -26.98 2.27 12.01
N LEU A 85 -27.34 2.48 13.28
CA LEU A 85 -27.29 1.45 14.33
C LEU A 85 -28.22 0.28 13.99
N PHE A 86 -29.50 0.55 13.72
CA PHE A 86 -30.47 -0.51 13.42
C PHE A 86 -30.12 -1.25 12.13
N TYR A 87 -29.69 -0.52 11.09
CA TYR A 87 -29.31 -1.14 9.82
C TYR A 87 -28.08 -2.04 9.96
N THR A 88 -27.04 -1.57 10.64
CA THR A 88 -25.81 -2.37 10.85
C THR A 88 -26.03 -3.53 11.80
N ALA A 89 -26.83 -3.34 12.85
CA ALA A 89 -27.24 -4.42 13.74
C ALA A 89 -28.04 -5.48 13.00
N PHE A 90 -28.99 -5.10 12.14
CA PHE A 90 -29.77 -6.04 11.33
C PHE A 90 -28.90 -6.88 10.40
N ILE A 91 -27.98 -6.26 9.65
CA ILE A 91 -27.03 -6.99 8.79
C ILE A 91 -26.14 -7.92 9.63
N PHE A 92 -25.67 -7.45 10.77
CA PHE A 92 -24.85 -8.25 11.67
C PHE A 92 -25.62 -9.46 12.24
N SER A 93 -26.90 -9.28 12.62
CA SER A 93 -27.76 -10.38 13.05
C SER A 93 -27.95 -11.43 11.95
N ILE A 94 -28.11 -11.02 10.69
CA ILE A 94 -28.16 -11.95 9.55
C ILE A 94 -26.85 -12.73 9.40
N LEU A 95 -25.71 -12.05 9.55
CA LEU A 95 -24.40 -12.69 9.50
C LEU A 95 -24.27 -13.76 10.61
N ILE A 96 -24.59 -13.40 11.85
CA ILE A 96 -24.54 -14.34 12.99
C ILE A 96 -25.49 -15.52 12.78
N TYR A 97 -26.71 -15.27 12.31
CA TYR A 97 -27.65 -16.35 11.97
C TYR A 97 -27.09 -17.30 10.91
N ARG A 98 -26.47 -16.76 9.84
CA ARG A 98 -25.81 -17.55 8.80
C ARG A 98 -24.68 -18.40 9.38
N LEU A 99 -23.85 -17.83 10.26
CA LEU A 99 -22.74 -18.53 10.90
C LEU A 99 -23.21 -19.69 11.78
N ILE A 100 -24.24 -19.47 12.61
CA ILE A 100 -24.84 -20.52 13.45
C ILE A 100 -25.41 -21.65 12.59
N LYS A 101 -26.19 -21.31 11.55
CA LYS A 101 -26.79 -22.31 10.66
C LYS A 101 -25.71 -23.10 9.89
N CYS A 102 -24.68 -22.44 9.38
CA CYS A 102 -23.59 -23.11 8.66
C CYS A 102 -22.75 -24.01 9.57
N SER A 103 -22.44 -23.56 10.78
CA SER A 103 -21.73 -24.38 11.78
C SER A 103 -22.53 -25.63 12.12
N TYR A 104 -23.84 -25.51 12.33
CA TYR A 104 -24.71 -26.64 12.62
C TYR A 104 -24.78 -27.64 11.46
N VAL A 105 -24.90 -27.16 10.21
CA VAL A 105 -25.03 -28.01 9.02
C VAL A 105 -23.72 -28.71 8.64
N ARG A 106 -22.59 -28.01 8.70
CA ARG A 106 -21.29 -28.57 8.28
C ARG A 106 -20.51 -29.23 9.43
N ARG A 107 -20.89 -29.04 10.70
CA ARG A 107 -20.11 -29.46 11.89
C ARG A 107 -18.65 -28.94 11.87
N ILE A 108 -18.44 -27.74 11.32
CA ILE A 108 -17.12 -27.11 11.23
C ILE A 108 -17.07 -25.94 12.21
N ASP A 109 -16.57 -26.18 13.42
CA ASP A 109 -16.37 -25.12 14.43
C ASP A 109 -15.34 -24.09 13.96
N ALA A 110 -14.38 -24.50 13.13
CA ALA A 110 -13.36 -23.62 12.55
C ALA A 110 -13.94 -22.60 11.56
N TYR A 111 -15.18 -22.78 11.06
CA TYR A 111 -15.80 -21.87 10.11
C TYR A 111 -16.03 -20.48 10.72
N PHE A 112 -16.27 -20.38 12.03
CA PHE A 112 -16.41 -19.10 12.72
C PHE A 112 -15.13 -18.27 12.64
N ILE A 113 -13.95 -18.91 12.65
CA ILE A 113 -12.65 -18.22 12.70
C ILE A 113 -12.45 -17.35 11.46
N VAL A 114 -12.91 -17.81 10.30
CA VAL A 114 -12.84 -17.08 9.02
C VAL A 114 -13.54 -15.71 9.11
N TYR A 115 -14.62 -15.60 9.88
CA TYR A 115 -15.48 -14.41 9.95
C TYR A 115 -15.23 -13.52 11.17
N ILE A 116 -14.27 -13.88 12.04
CA ILE A 116 -13.93 -13.08 13.23
C ILE A 116 -13.58 -11.63 12.85
N PRO A 117 -12.69 -11.34 11.88
CA PRO A 117 -12.31 -9.96 11.58
C PRO A 117 -13.48 -9.11 11.05
N THR A 118 -14.33 -9.70 10.21
CA THR A 118 -15.53 -9.04 9.69
C THR A 118 -16.52 -8.75 10.83
N SER A 119 -16.68 -9.69 11.76
CA SER A 119 -17.52 -9.50 12.95
C SER A 119 -16.99 -8.39 13.86
N LEU A 120 -15.67 -8.31 14.07
CA LEU A 120 -15.04 -7.20 14.80
C LEU A 120 -15.33 -5.85 14.14
N CYS A 121 -15.36 -5.77 12.80
CA CYS A 121 -15.70 -4.54 12.10
C CYS A 121 -17.14 -4.10 12.34
N TYR A 122 -18.09 -5.04 12.33
CA TYR A 122 -19.47 -4.76 12.68
C TYR A 122 -19.59 -4.26 14.12
N VAL A 123 -18.88 -4.87 15.08
CA VAL A 123 -18.86 -4.43 16.49
C VAL A 123 -18.30 -3.02 16.62
N ILE A 124 -17.18 -2.70 15.96
CA ILE A 124 -16.60 -1.35 15.95
C ILE A 124 -17.59 -0.33 15.39
N LEU A 125 -18.29 -0.68 14.32
CA LEU A 125 -19.25 0.20 13.65
C LEU A 125 -20.51 0.43 14.49
N ILE A 126 -21.06 -0.63 15.10
CA ILE A 126 -22.17 -0.56 16.06
C ILE A 126 -21.77 0.30 17.27
N GLY A 127 -20.59 0.06 17.84
CA GLY A 127 -20.05 0.87 18.95
C GLY A 127 -19.89 2.34 18.58
N TYR A 128 -19.42 2.63 17.35
CA TYR A 128 -19.34 3.99 16.83
C TYR A 128 -20.73 4.65 16.71
N PHE A 129 -21.73 3.95 16.18
CA PHE A 129 -23.09 4.50 16.08
C PHE A 129 -23.73 4.70 17.45
N LEU A 130 -23.54 3.78 18.39
CA LEU A 130 -23.97 3.95 19.78
C LEU A 130 -23.35 5.19 20.42
N TYR A 131 -22.02 5.34 20.32
CA TYR A 131 -21.32 6.51 20.83
C TYR A 131 -21.81 7.80 20.18
N LYS A 132 -22.01 7.80 18.85
CA LYS A 132 -22.51 8.97 18.10
C LYS A 132 -23.94 9.32 18.55
N SER A 133 -24.83 8.33 18.71
CA SER A 133 -26.19 8.50 19.24
C SER A 133 -26.17 9.13 20.63
N VAL A 134 -25.46 8.54 21.60
CA VAL A 134 -25.38 9.03 22.98
C VAL A 134 -24.81 10.46 23.03
N ARG A 135 -23.71 10.71 22.30
CA ARG A 135 -23.07 12.03 22.26
C ARG A 135 -23.99 13.09 21.67
N GLN A 136 -24.74 12.76 20.63
CA GLN A 136 -25.65 13.73 20.03
C GLN A 136 -26.88 13.99 20.89
N THR A 137 -27.46 12.96 21.53
CA THR A 137 -28.53 13.13 22.53
C THR A 137 -28.07 14.01 23.69
N TYR A 138 -26.86 13.78 24.22
CA TYR A 138 -26.28 14.63 25.25
C TYR A 138 -26.11 16.09 24.79
N LYS A 139 -25.60 16.32 23.57
CA LYS A 139 -25.49 17.67 23.00
C LYS A 139 -26.84 18.33 22.78
N PHE A 140 -27.85 17.57 22.37
CA PHE A 140 -29.21 18.06 22.19
C PHE A 140 -29.81 18.51 23.54
N ILE A 141 -29.71 17.68 24.58
CA ILE A 141 -30.13 18.03 25.95
C ILE A 141 -29.39 19.27 26.46
N ARG A 142 -28.08 19.38 26.18
CA ARG A 142 -27.31 20.56 26.58
C ARG A 142 -27.69 21.83 25.81
N ARG A 143 -28.04 21.71 24.52
CA ARG A 143 -28.56 22.83 23.71
C ARG A 143 -29.91 23.32 24.21
N LEU A 144 -30.77 22.40 24.68
CA LEU A 144 -32.04 22.77 25.33
C LEU A 144 -31.82 23.52 26.66
N LYS A 145 -30.65 23.36 27.31
CA LYS A 145 -30.28 24.06 28.55
C LYS A 145 -29.49 25.36 28.33
N GLN A 146 -29.03 25.64 27.12
CA GLN A 146 -28.09 26.73 26.86
C GLN A 146 -28.49 27.40 25.54
N ASP A 147 -29.21 28.52 25.63
CA ASP A 147 -29.62 29.41 24.52
C ASP A 147 -28.41 30.06 23.86
N THR A 148 -27.52 29.25 23.28
CA THR A 148 -26.34 29.73 22.60
C THR A 148 -26.27 29.04 21.26
N TYR A 149 -26.73 29.78 20.25
CA TYR A 149 -26.57 29.48 18.84
C TYR A 149 -25.09 29.56 18.46
N TYR A 150 -24.30 28.56 18.85
CA TYR A 150 -22.95 28.39 18.34
C TYR A 150 -23.02 27.49 17.10
N GLU A 151 -23.26 28.12 15.96
CA GLU A 151 -23.02 27.52 14.67
C GLU A 151 -21.51 27.25 14.58
N SER A 152 -21.11 26.02 14.92
CA SER A 152 -19.74 25.53 14.78
C SER A 152 -19.44 25.53 13.29
N SER A 153 -18.96 26.67 12.83
CA SER A 153 -18.57 26.89 11.46
C SER A 153 -17.51 25.84 11.14
N LYS A 154 -17.81 24.99 10.15
CA LYS A 154 -16.90 23.93 9.68
C LYS A 154 -15.50 24.54 9.50
N LEU A 155 -14.55 24.14 10.35
CA LEU A 155 -13.16 24.15 9.91
C LEU A 155 -13.08 23.16 8.74
N CYS A 156 -12.66 23.65 7.58
CA CYS A 156 -12.37 22.82 6.42
C CYS A 156 -11.03 22.07 6.58
N ALA A 157 -10.16 22.48 7.51
CA ALA A 157 -8.89 21.82 7.81
C ALA A 157 -8.98 21.03 9.10
N SER A 158 -8.46 19.80 9.09
CA SER A 158 -8.37 18.97 10.28
C SER A 158 -7.27 19.50 11.22
N GLN A 159 -7.43 19.27 12.53
CA GLN A 159 -6.39 19.59 13.53
C GLN A 159 -5.03 18.96 13.16
N LEU A 160 -5.06 17.81 12.50
CA LEU A 160 -3.90 17.09 11.99
C LEU A 160 -3.16 17.89 10.90
N GLN A 161 -3.88 18.49 9.95
CA GLN A 161 -3.28 19.35 8.93
C GLN A 161 -2.63 20.60 9.54
N TYR A 162 -3.25 21.19 10.56
CA TYR A 162 -2.67 22.31 11.29
C TYR A 162 -1.35 21.93 12.00
N ASN A 163 -1.34 20.79 12.68
CA ASN A 163 -0.13 20.26 13.32
C ASN A 163 0.99 19.98 12.31
N TYR A 164 0.64 19.49 11.12
CA TYR A 164 1.60 19.27 10.03
C TYR A 164 2.23 20.58 9.56
N VAL A 165 1.44 21.63 9.31
CA VAL A 165 1.97 22.94 8.90
C VAL A 165 2.82 23.57 10.02
N LYS A 166 2.38 23.47 11.27
CA LYS A 166 3.15 23.93 12.43
C LYS A 166 4.50 23.21 12.55
N TRP A 167 4.52 21.91 12.24
CA TRP A 167 5.75 21.13 12.18
C TRP A 167 6.65 21.58 11.02
N LEU A 168 6.09 21.86 9.84
CA LEU A 168 6.84 22.32 8.66
C LEU A 168 7.51 23.69 8.89
N LEU A 169 6.84 24.58 9.64
CA LEU A 169 7.35 25.90 10.01
C LEU A 169 8.30 25.87 11.22
N LYS A 170 8.42 24.73 11.92
CA LYS A 170 9.37 24.58 13.02
C LYS A 170 10.78 24.61 12.42
N LYS A 171 11.66 25.47 12.95
CA LYS A 171 13.08 25.48 12.57
C LYS A 171 13.63 24.05 12.75
N PRO A 172 14.32 23.48 11.74
CA PRO A 172 14.95 22.18 11.91
C PRO A 172 15.88 22.28 13.11
N GLU A 173 15.67 21.42 14.11
CA GLU A 173 16.66 21.23 15.16
C GLU A 173 17.94 20.78 14.45
N CYS A 174 19.05 21.51 14.67
CA CYS A 174 20.34 21.08 14.17
C CYS A 174 20.62 19.71 14.78
N ASP A 175 20.42 18.64 14.02
CA ASP A 175 20.84 17.30 14.39
C ASP A 175 22.36 17.36 14.54
N ILE A 176 22.82 17.52 15.78
CA ILE A 176 24.21 17.26 16.16
C ILE A 176 24.39 15.78 15.82
N LYS A 177 25.06 15.53 14.69
CA LYS A 177 25.39 14.17 14.24
C LYS A 177 26.40 13.59 15.22
N ASP A 178 25.91 13.05 16.31
CA ASP A 178 26.70 12.24 17.22
C ASP A 178 27.18 10.99 16.46
N LYS A 179 28.42 11.03 16.00
CA LYS A 179 29.14 9.86 15.48
C LYS A 179 29.38 8.90 16.64
N VAL A 180 28.46 7.97 16.90
CA VAL A 180 28.67 6.93 17.91
C VAL A 180 28.35 5.55 17.36
N THR A 181 29.39 4.74 17.25
CA THR A 181 29.44 3.37 16.72
C THR A 181 28.96 2.36 17.77
N GLY A 182 27.90 1.60 17.47
CA GLY A 182 27.50 0.45 18.30
C GLY A 182 26.30 -0.33 17.76
N LEU A 183 26.41 -1.67 17.72
CA LEU A 183 25.41 -2.60 17.15
C LEU A 183 24.04 -2.53 17.85
N LYS A 184 24.01 -2.46 19.19
CA LYS A 184 22.77 -2.30 19.99
C LYS A 184 22.02 -0.99 19.67
N ARG A 185 22.74 0.12 19.42
CA ARG A 185 22.12 1.38 19.00
C ARG A 185 21.80 1.41 17.50
N SER A 186 22.47 0.61 16.66
CA SER A 186 22.09 0.41 15.26
C SER A 186 20.75 -0.31 15.13
N ILE A 187 20.49 -1.33 15.95
CA ILE A 187 19.18 -1.99 16.03
C ILE A 187 18.11 -1.02 16.56
N LYS A 188 18.44 -0.20 17.56
CA LYS A 188 17.52 0.82 18.11
C LYS A 188 17.26 1.97 17.13
N ALA A 189 18.27 2.38 16.37
CA ALA A 189 18.19 3.40 15.32
C ALA A 189 17.42 2.86 14.11
N TYR A 190 17.65 1.61 13.71
CA TYR A 190 16.91 0.92 12.67
C TYR A 190 15.44 0.70 13.09
N SER A 191 15.19 0.35 14.35
CA SER A 191 13.84 0.29 14.92
C SER A 191 13.17 1.66 14.95
N LYS A 192 13.89 2.73 15.32
CA LYS A 192 13.38 4.12 15.30
C LYS A 192 13.10 4.59 13.87
N ASP A 193 13.98 4.26 12.91
CA ASP A 193 13.84 4.57 11.49
C ASP A 193 12.67 3.80 10.86
N ILE A 194 12.49 2.52 11.21
CA ILE A 194 11.31 1.73 10.86
C ILE A 194 10.04 2.32 11.48
N LYS A 195 10.05 2.69 12.78
CA LYS A 195 8.89 3.31 13.45
C LYS A 195 8.55 4.68 12.85
N ASN A 196 9.55 5.45 12.42
CA ASN A 196 9.37 6.71 11.70
C ASN A 196 8.84 6.47 10.27
N LYS A 197 9.29 5.41 9.58
CA LYS A 197 8.86 5.03 8.22
C LYS A 197 7.47 4.38 8.15
N ILE A 198 7.15 3.46 9.07
CA ILE A 198 5.80 2.93 9.32
C ILE A 198 4.89 4.07 9.82
N GLY A 199 5.51 5.04 10.47
CA GLY A 199 4.93 6.32 10.86
C GLY A 199 3.95 6.18 12.01
N LEU A 200 4.42 5.52 13.07
CA LEU A 200 3.90 5.70 14.43
C LEU A 200 4.08 7.16 14.91
N TYR A 201 4.98 7.93 14.29
CA TYR A 201 5.36 9.29 14.70
C TYR A 201 5.38 10.34 13.57
N GLY A 202 4.93 10.00 12.35
CA GLY A 202 4.95 10.93 11.21
C GLY A 202 3.70 11.84 11.16
N PRO A 203 3.84 13.17 11.00
CA PRO A 203 2.71 14.11 11.06
C PRO A 203 1.73 14.03 9.88
N LEU A 204 2.12 13.39 8.77
CA LEU A 204 1.28 13.24 7.58
C LEU A 204 0.47 11.93 7.64
N HIS A 205 -0.82 12.01 7.99
CA HIS A 205 -1.70 10.85 8.08
C HIS A 205 -2.06 10.28 6.69
N ALA A 206 -2.16 8.96 6.59
CA ALA A 206 -2.59 8.28 5.36
C ALA A 206 -4.01 8.70 4.96
N SER A 207 -4.29 8.66 3.66
CA SER A 207 -5.62 8.93 3.11
C SER A 207 -6.65 7.94 3.66
N PRO A 208 -7.86 8.39 4.06
CA PRO A 208 -8.95 7.49 4.45
C PRO A 208 -9.22 6.41 3.41
N ARG A 209 -9.07 6.75 2.12
CA ARG A 209 -9.20 5.82 1.00
C ARG A 209 -8.18 4.69 1.05
N VAL A 210 -6.90 5.07 1.17
CA VAL A 210 -5.78 4.14 1.15
C VAL A 210 -5.79 3.26 2.41
N LEU A 211 -6.12 3.84 3.56
CA LEU A 211 -6.32 3.07 4.79
C LEU A 211 -7.45 2.05 4.63
N ALA A 212 -8.61 2.46 4.10
CA ALA A 212 -9.72 1.55 3.88
C ALA A 212 -9.36 0.41 2.91
N THR A 213 -8.60 0.69 1.85
CA THR A 213 -8.14 -0.35 0.92
C THR A 213 -7.21 -1.38 1.57
N PHE A 214 -6.28 -0.95 2.42
CA PHE A 214 -5.36 -1.88 3.08
C PHE A 214 -6.04 -2.69 4.17
N VAL A 215 -6.98 -2.10 4.90
CA VAL A 215 -7.79 -2.82 5.89
C VAL A 215 -8.67 -3.86 5.21
N ALA A 216 -9.37 -3.50 4.14
CA ALA A 216 -10.16 -4.44 3.35
C ALA A 216 -9.29 -5.55 2.74
N ALA A 217 -8.14 -5.20 2.14
CA ALA A 217 -7.20 -6.18 1.59
C ALA A 217 -6.70 -7.15 2.67
N GLY A 218 -6.33 -6.66 3.85
CA GLY A 218 -5.89 -7.50 4.97
C GLY A 218 -6.97 -8.48 5.43
N MET A 219 -8.23 -8.05 5.48
CA MET A 219 -9.36 -8.92 5.83
C MET A 219 -9.62 -9.99 4.78
N VAL A 220 -9.61 -9.60 3.50
CA VAL A 220 -9.79 -10.55 2.39
C VAL A 220 -8.65 -11.58 2.37
N LEU A 221 -7.40 -11.16 2.56
CA LEU A 221 -6.26 -12.08 2.63
C LEU A 221 -6.39 -13.06 3.81
N PHE A 222 -6.84 -12.58 4.98
CA PHE A 222 -7.11 -13.44 6.13
C PHE A 222 -8.22 -14.45 5.83
N GLN A 223 -9.34 -14.01 5.26
CA GLN A 223 -10.47 -14.87 4.91
C GLN A 223 -10.07 -15.94 3.89
N VAL A 224 -9.32 -15.58 2.86
CA VAL A 224 -8.81 -16.53 1.85
C VAL A 224 -7.84 -17.52 2.49
N GLY A 225 -6.88 -17.06 3.30
CA GLY A 225 -5.91 -17.94 3.96
C GLY A 225 -6.56 -18.93 4.93
N MET A 226 -7.48 -18.45 5.78
CA MET A 226 -8.22 -19.32 6.71
C MET A 226 -9.23 -20.22 6.00
N GLY A 227 -9.82 -19.76 4.89
CA GLY A 227 -10.68 -20.57 4.04
C GLY A 227 -9.94 -21.75 3.43
N LEU A 228 -8.74 -21.51 2.89
CA LEU A 228 -7.86 -22.56 2.37
C LEU A 228 -7.42 -23.55 3.47
N LEU A 229 -7.08 -23.05 4.66
CA LEU A 229 -6.73 -23.90 5.80
C LEU A 229 -7.91 -24.81 6.21
N THR A 230 -9.11 -24.22 6.32
CA THR A 230 -10.31 -24.96 6.72
C THR A 230 -10.70 -26.02 5.69
N PHE A 231 -10.60 -25.69 4.39
CA PHE A 231 -10.81 -26.63 3.29
C PHE A 231 -9.85 -27.83 3.40
N TYR A 232 -8.56 -27.56 3.60
CA TYR A 232 -7.55 -28.62 3.68
C TYR A 232 -7.72 -29.52 4.91
N ILE A 233 -8.06 -28.95 6.09
CA ILE A 233 -8.29 -29.72 7.32
C ILE A 233 -9.57 -30.56 7.23
N HIS A 234 -10.67 -30.00 6.72
CA HIS A 234 -11.97 -30.67 6.72
C HIS A 234 -12.10 -31.72 5.62
N ASP A 235 -11.86 -31.33 4.37
CA ASP A 235 -12.04 -32.23 3.24
C ASP A 235 -10.89 -33.23 3.11
N ASN A 236 -9.75 -32.94 3.76
CA ASN A 236 -8.51 -33.73 3.75
C ASN A 236 -8.29 -34.41 2.39
N PRO A 237 -8.01 -33.61 1.34
CA PRO A 237 -7.89 -34.14 -0.02
C PRO A 237 -6.79 -35.19 -0.14
N GLY A 238 -5.78 -35.15 0.72
CA GLY A 238 -4.75 -36.19 0.81
C GLY A 238 -5.32 -37.55 1.21
N LEU A 239 -6.18 -37.59 2.23
CA LEU A 239 -6.84 -38.83 2.67
C LEU A 239 -7.84 -39.34 1.61
N GLN A 240 -8.61 -38.45 0.99
CA GLN A 240 -9.52 -38.82 -0.10
C GLN A 240 -8.75 -39.40 -1.30
N LEU A 241 -7.62 -38.80 -1.66
CA LEU A 241 -6.78 -39.27 -2.75
C LEU A 241 -6.18 -40.64 -2.46
N THR A 242 -5.65 -40.85 -1.24
CA THR A 242 -5.09 -42.15 -0.84
C THR A 242 -6.15 -43.26 -0.82
N THR A 243 -7.35 -42.99 -0.31
CA THR A 243 -8.47 -43.96 -0.30
C THR A 243 -9.01 -44.24 -1.70
N TYR A 244 -9.11 -43.23 -2.57
CA TYR A 244 -9.50 -43.41 -3.97
C TYR A 244 -8.49 -44.26 -4.74
N ILE A 245 -7.19 -43.98 -4.59
CA ILE A 245 -6.15 -44.75 -5.25
C ILE A 245 -6.12 -46.18 -4.68
N GLN A 246 -6.26 -46.35 -3.35
CA GLN A 246 -6.30 -47.66 -2.73
C GLN A 246 -7.48 -48.50 -3.22
N THR A 247 -8.68 -47.93 -3.35
CA THR A 247 -9.87 -48.66 -3.85
C THR A 247 -9.76 -49.05 -5.32
N GLN A 248 -9.10 -48.24 -6.16
CA GLN A 248 -8.84 -48.59 -7.56
C GLN A 248 -7.68 -49.60 -7.73
N TYR A 249 -6.61 -49.49 -6.93
CA TYR A 249 -5.41 -50.33 -7.06
C TYR A 249 -5.46 -51.66 -6.29
N LEU A 250 -6.28 -51.80 -5.24
CA LEU A 250 -6.45 -53.08 -4.52
C LEU A 250 -7.03 -54.20 -5.40
N ASN A 251 -7.65 -53.87 -6.54
CA ASN A 251 -8.06 -54.87 -7.53
C ASN A 251 -6.87 -55.46 -8.32
N THR A 252 -5.65 -54.91 -8.17
CA THR A 252 -4.47 -55.30 -8.97
C THR A 252 -3.21 -55.44 -8.09
N SER A 253 -3.28 -56.30 -7.06
CA SER A 253 -2.19 -57.11 -6.49
C SER A 253 -0.79 -56.51 -6.19
N LYS A 254 -0.58 -55.20 -6.07
CA LYS A 254 0.73 -54.61 -5.68
C LYS A 254 0.65 -53.81 -4.38
N GLU A 255 0.94 -54.47 -3.26
CA GLU A 255 1.03 -53.87 -1.92
C GLU A 255 2.23 -52.92 -1.75
N ALA A 256 3.28 -53.04 -2.57
CA ALA A 256 4.53 -52.29 -2.46
C ALA A 256 4.44 -50.78 -2.78
N SER A 257 3.43 -50.32 -3.52
CA SER A 257 3.32 -48.91 -3.95
C SER A 257 2.57 -48.01 -2.96
N ILE A 258 1.89 -48.60 -1.97
CA ILE A 258 1.10 -47.90 -0.94
C ILE A 258 1.97 -47.05 0.02
N PRO A 259 3.12 -47.54 0.56
CA PRO A 259 3.93 -46.74 1.47
C PRO A 259 4.58 -45.53 0.79
N GLU A 260 4.99 -45.65 -0.48
CA GLU A 260 5.53 -44.53 -1.24
C GLU A 260 4.48 -43.45 -1.45
N LEU A 261 3.27 -43.82 -1.92
CA LEU A 261 2.16 -42.88 -2.11
C LEU A 261 1.82 -42.12 -0.81
N LYS A 262 1.81 -42.82 0.33
CA LYS A 262 1.57 -42.22 1.64
C LYS A 262 2.66 -41.21 2.00
N LEU A 263 3.92 -41.47 1.64
CA LEU A 263 5.01 -40.51 1.82
C LEU A 263 4.80 -39.25 0.94
N TRP A 264 4.44 -39.40 -0.34
CA TRP A 264 4.18 -38.27 -1.25
C TRP A 264 3.09 -37.35 -0.72
N VAL A 265 1.96 -37.93 -0.30
CA VAL A 265 0.82 -37.18 0.25
C VAL A 265 1.19 -36.47 1.55
N THR A 266 1.94 -37.15 2.43
CA THR A 266 2.41 -36.55 3.68
C THR A 266 3.34 -35.35 3.43
N VAL A 267 4.27 -35.47 2.48
CA VAL A 267 5.19 -34.37 2.11
C VAL A 267 4.42 -33.21 1.49
N ALA A 268 3.44 -33.50 0.61
CA ALA A 268 2.59 -32.49 -0.01
C ALA A 268 1.75 -31.73 1.03
N GLU A 269 1.21 -32.44 2.03
CA GLU A 269 0.43 -31.86 3.13
C GLU A 269 1.28 -30.96 4.02
N VAL A 270 2.42 -31.44 4.50
CA VAL A 270 3.34 -30.63 5.31
C VAL A 270 3.83 -29.42 4.52
N GLY A 271 4.17 -29.61 3.24
CA GLY A 271 4.56 -28.53 2.34
C GLY A 271 3.47 -27.47 2.19
N PHE A 272 2.19 -27.88 2.14
CA PHE A 272 1.07 -26.95 2.04
C PHE A 272 0.96 -26.07 3.29
N TYR A 273 0.96 -26.66 4.50
CA TYR A 273 0.91 -25.89 5.75
C TYR A 273 2.08 -24.92 5.92
N VAL A 274 3.30 -25.35 5.54
CA VAL A 274 4.48 -24.48 5.56
C VAL A 274 4.33 -23.33 4.58
N SER A 275 3.93 -23.62 3.32
CA SER A 275 3.75 -22.59 2.29
C SER A 275 2.68 -21.56 2.66
N LEU A 276 1.56 -22.00 3.24
CA LEU A 276 0.48 -21.13 3.70
C LEU A 276 0.93 -20.22 4.86
N SER A 277 1.69 -20.77 5.81
CA SER A 277 2.20 -20.01 6.96
C SER A 277 3.22 -18.96 6.53
N VAL A 278 4.21 -19.35 5.71
CA VAL A 278 5.27 -18.46 5.23
C VAL A 278 4.71 -17.36 4.32
N SER A 279 3.81 -17.72 3.39
CA SER A 279 3.16 -16.74 2.51
C SER A 279 2.32 -15.73 3.28
N SER A 280 1.61 -16.14 4.32
CA SER A 280 0.79 -15.24 5.15
C SER A 280 1.65 -14.20 5.87
N ILE A 281 2.77 -14.63 6.48
CA ILE A 281 3.74 -13.72 7.12
C ILE A 281 4.34 -12.77 6.07
N PHE A 282 4.70 -13.30 4.90
CA PHE A 282 5.24 -12.51 3.80
C PHE A 282 4.26 -11.42 3.36
N MET A 283 2.98 -11.74 3.19
CA MET A 283 1.95 -10.77 2.77
C MET A 283 1.73 -9.66 3.79
N VAL A 284 1.79 -9.95 5.10
CA VAL A 284 1.71 -8.90 6.14
C VAL A 284 2.86 -7.92 6.00
N GLY A 285 4.10 -8.41 5.86
CA GLY A 285 5.27 -7.56 5.61
C GLY A 285 5.14 -6.75 4.32
N TYR A 286 4.53 -7.36 3.30
CA TYR A 286 4.33 -6.76 2.00
C TYR A 286 3.35 -5.58 2.02
N VAL A 287 2.19 -5.74 2.67
CA VAL A 287 1.20 -4.66 2.86
C VAL A 287 1.81 -3.48 3.62
N ILE A 288 2.59 -3.75 4.67
CA ILE A 288 3.31 -2.71 5.41
C ILE A 288 4.32 -1.99 4.50
N ALA A 289 5.07 -2.72 3.68
CA ALA A 289 6.05 -2.15 2.76
C ALA A 289 5.41 -1.25 1.70
N ILE A 290 4.24 -1.63 1.14
CA ILE A 290 3.48 -0.80 0.19
C ILE A 290 3.00 0.47 0.90
N PHE A 291 2.46 0.36 2.11
CA PHE A 291 1.99 1.53 2.88
C PHE A 291 3.11 2.54 3.16
N ILE A 292 4.31 2.07 3.53
CA ILE A 292 5.48 2.93 3.72
C ILE A 292 5.87 3.63 2.41
N SER A 293 5.85 2.89 1.30
CA SER A 293 6.25 3.41 -0.01
C SER A 293 5.29 4.51 -0.47
N TYR A 294 3.98 4.27 -0.34
CA TYR A 294 2.94 5.27 -0.57
C TYR A 294 3.17 6.57 0.19
N ARG A 295 3.46 6.50 1.50
CA ARG A 295 3.70 7.73 2.30
C ARG A 295 4.90 8.53 1.81
N LYS A 296 5.99 7.84 1.46
CA LYS A 296 7.20 8.49 0.93
C LYS A 296 6.97 9.13 -0.41
N ASP A 297 6.23 8.47 -1.30
CA ASP A 297 5.94 8.99 -2.63
C ASP A 297 4.98 10.18 -2.55
N LEU A 298 3.98 10.13 -1.65
CA LEU A 298 3.09 11.25 -1.37
C LEU A 298 3.85 12.47 -0.84
N GLU A 299 4.77 12.27 0.10
CA GLU A 299 5.60 13.34 0.66
C GLU A 299 6.52 13.98 -0.39
N LYS A 300 7.14 13.17 -1.26
CA LYS A 300 7.96 13.67 -2.37
C LYS A 300 7.15 14.51 -3.35
N MET A 301 5.96 14.03 -3.75
CA MET A 301 5.11 14.77 -4.65
C MET A 301 4.60 16.08 -4.03
N GLN A 302 4.27 16.08 -2.73
CA GLN A 302 3.88 17.30 -2.01
C GLN A 302 5.01 18.34 -1.97
N ARG A 303 6.28 17.92 -2.00
CA ARG A 303 7.45 18.81 -2.13
C ARG A 303 7.69 19.31 -3.56
N GLY A 304 6.94 18.81 -4.54
CA GLY A 304 7.16 19.09 -5.96
C GLY A 304 8.28 18.25 -6.60
N ASP A 305 8.78 17.21 -5.93
CA ASP A 305 9.76 16.28 -6.50
C ASP A 305 9.05 15.17 -7.29
N TYR A 306 9.05 15.32 -8.62
CA TYR A 306 8.47 14.36 -9.56
C TYR A 306 9.52 13.50 -10.26
N THR A 307 10.78 13.46 -9.78
CA THR A 307 11.89 12.75 -10.43
C THR A 307 11.65 11.24 -10.59
N PHE A 308 10.86 10.63 -9.71
CA PHE A 308 10.51 9.22 -9.77
C PHE A 308 9.42 8.89 -10.80
N LEU A 309 8.73 9.92 -11.32
CA LEU A 309 7.61 9.75 -12.23
C LEU A 309 8.10 9.73 -13.68
N PRO A 310 7.64 8.78 -14.51
CA PRO A 310 8.00 8.80 -15.92
C PRO A 310 7.35 9.96 -16.66
N LEU A 311 8.16 10.64 -17.49
CA LEU A 311 7.77 11.85 -18.22
C LEU A 311 6.51 11.65 -19.09
N LYS A 312 6.35 10.46 -19.69
CA LYS A 312 5.17 10.13 -20.51
C LYS A 312 3.87 10.06 -19.71
N LEU A 313 3.96 9.65 -18.45
CA LEU A 313 2.80 9.53 -17.55
C LEU A 313 2.45 10.89 -16.92
N ARG A 314 3.46 11.73 -16.67
CA ARG A 314 3.28 13.12 -16.23
C ARG A 314 2.52 13.96 -17.25
N LYS A 315 2.71 13.72 -18.55
CA LYS A 315 1.99 14.39 -19.65
C LYS A 315 0.67 13.72 -20.03
N SER A 316 0.20 12.73 -19.25
CA SER A 316 -1.07 12.07 -19.57
C SER A 316 -2.25 13.01 -19.34
N LEU A 317 -3.32 12.83 -20.13
CA LEU A 317 -4.55 13.60 -20.02
C LEU A 317 -5.18 13.42 -18.62
N ASN A 318 -5.73 14.50 -18.08
CA ASN A 318 -6.36 14.52 -16.75
C ASN A 318 -7.47 13.46 -16.61
N ASP A 319 -8.23 13.19 -17.67
CA ASP A 319 -9.31 12.19 -17.68
C ASP A 319 -8.78 10.77 -17.44
N ASN A 320 -7.64 10.45 -18.05
CA ASN A 320 -6.98 9.15 -17.85
C ASN A 320 -6.44 9.00 -16.43
N LEU A 321 -5.96 10.10 -15.83
CA LEU A 321 -5.48 10.10 -14.44
C LEU A 321 -6.61 9.88 -13.44
N VAL A 322 -7.74 10.57 -13.62
CA VAL A 322 -8.92 10.40 -12.76
C VAL A 322 -9.50 8.99 -12.91
N THR A 323 -9.60 8.48 -14.13
CA THR A 323 -10.08 7.12 -14.39
C THR A 323 -9.16 6.07 -13.76
N SER A 324 -7.85 6.27 -13.88
CA SER A 324 -6.85 5.41 -13.24
C SER A 324 -6.95 5.46 -11.71
N SER A 325 -7.20 6.65 -11.14
CA SER A 325 -7.44 6.81 -9.71
C SER A 325 -8.63 5.97 -9.26
N LEU A 326 -9.77 5.98 -9.97
CA LEU A 326 -10.95 5.21 -9.59
C LEU A 326 -10.68 3.70 -9.51
N ARG A 327 -9.79 3.17 -10.36
CA ARG A 327 -9.45 1.74 -10.42
C ARG A 327 -8.56 1.25 -9.27
N TYR A 328 -7.77 2.14 -8.66
CA TYR A 328 -6.73 1.77 -7.69
C TYR A 328 -7.22 0.84 -6.56
N SER A 329 -8.32 1.20 -5.90
CA SER A 329 -8.80 0.48 -4.71
C SER A 329 -9.14 -0.98 -4.99
N GLY A 330 -9.84 -1.25 -6.10
CA GLY A 330 -10.18 -2.62 -6.51
C GLY A 330 -8.97 -3.36 -7.06
N ALA A 331 -8.17 -2.69 -7.89
CA ALA A 331 -6.95 -3.27 -8.44
C ALA A 331 -6.01 -3.77 -7.33
N GLN A 332 -5.68 -2.92 -6.35
CA GLN A 332 -4.76 -3.26 -5.27
C GLN A 332 -5.19 -4.51 -4.48
N ILE A 333 -6.48 -4.66 -4.19
CA ILE A 333 -7.01 -5.83 -3.48
C ILE A 333 -6.83 -7.09 -4.34
N VAL A 334 -7.21 -7.05 -5.61
CA VAL A 334 -7.13 -8.20 -6.52
C VAL A 334 -5.69 -8.62 -6.79
N TYR A 335 -4.77 -7.67 -7.02
CA TYR A 335 -3.34 -7.98 -7.21
C TYR A 335 -2.73 -8.60 -5.94
N LEU A 336 -3.16 -8.19 -4.74
CA LEU A 336 -2.73 -8.82 -3.49
C LEU A 336 -3.23 -10.28 -3.37
N ILE A 337 -4.48 -10.55 -3.75
CA ILE A 337 -5.05 -11.91 -3.74
C ILE A 337 -4.28 -12.81 -4.71
N TRP A 338 -4.08 -12.37 -5.95
CA TRP A 338 -3.34 -13.16 -6.95
C TRP A 338 -1.89 -13.41 -6.54
N CYS A 339 -1.21 -12.40 -6.01
CA CYS A 339 0.13 -12.55 -5.48
C CYS A 339 0.17 -13.58 -4.34
N TYR A 340 -0.79 -13.53 -3.41
CA TYR A 340 -0.87 -14.50 -2.31
C TYR A 340 -1.04 -15.93 -2.81
N LEU A 341 -1.97 -16.17 -3.74
CA LEU A 341 -2.21 -17.49 -4.33
C LEU A 341 -0.98 -18.01 -5.09
N LEU A 342 -0.36 -17.16 -5.91
CA LEU A 342 0.83 -17.54 -6.67
C LEU A 342 2.03 -17.84 -5.75
N ILE A 343 2.23 -17.06 -4.69
CA ILE A 343 3.29 -17.31 -3.71
C ILE A 343 3.04 -18.64 -2.97
N ILE A 344 1.79 -18.97 -2.62
CA ILE A 344 1.46 -20.27 -2.01
C ILE A 344 1.85 -21.41 -2.96
N VAL A 345 1.41 -21.38 -4.21
CA VAL A 345 1.71 -22.44 -5.19
C VAL A 345 3.22 -22.57 -5.41
N MET A 346 3.92 -21.46 -5.56
CA MET A 346 5.37 -21.45 -5.78
C MET A 346 6.15 -21.97 -4.58
N LEU A 347 5.79 -21.54 -3.36
CA LEU A 347 6.40 -22.05 -2.13
C LEU A 347 6.06 -23.51 -1.90
N TRP A 348 4.86 -23.96 -2.26
CA TRP A 348 4.46 -25.36 -2.17
C TRP A 348 5.33 -26.25 -3.08
N ILE A 349 5.50 -25.85 -4.35
CA ILE A 349 6.41 -26.54 -5.29
C ILE A 349 7.84 -26.50 -4.78
N ALA A 350 8.32 -25.36 -4.27
CA ALA A 350 9.68 -25.24 -3.73
C ALA A 350 9.89 -26.14 -2.50
N CYS A 351 8.94 -26.17 -1.56
CA CYS A 351 8.97 -27.05 -0.40
C CYS A 351 9.01 -28.52 -0.81
N PHE A 352 8.22 -28.90 -1.81
CA PHE A 352 8.20 -30.25 -2.35
C PHE A 352 9.55 -30.63 -2.98
N MET A 353 10.13 -29.75 -3.81
CA MET A 353 11.44 -29.97 -4.41
C MET A 353 12.55 -30.08 -3.34
N ILE A 354 12.55 -29.20 -2.34
CA ILE A 354 13.52 -29.25 -1.23
C ILE A 354 13.37 -30.54 -0.43
N ALA A 355 12.14 -30.96 -0.16
CA ALA A 355 11.89 -32.19 0.59
C ALA A 355 12.46 -33.42 -0.13
N TYR A 356 12.17 -33.58 -1.43
CA TYR A 356 12.62 -34.74 -2.22
C TYR A 356 14.11 -34.72 -2.55
N ILE A 357 14.67 -33.55 -2.85
CA ILE A 357 16.07 -33.44 -3.27
C ILE A 357 17.02 -33.48 -2.08
N ILE A 358 16.64 -32.89 -0.92
CA ILE A 358 17.54 -32.68 0.21
C ILE A 358 17.10 -33.48 1.44
N ILE A 359 15.88 -33.28 1.92
CA ILE A 359 15.45 -33.77 3.25
C ILE A 359 15.30 -35.30 3.28
N LEU A 360 14.61 -35.88 2.29
CA LEU A 360 14.30 -37.31 2.22
C LEU A 360 15.55 -38.19 1.99
N PRO A 361 16.48 -37.83 1.07
CA PRO A 361 17.74 -38.55 0.91
C PRO A 361 18.62 -38.46 2.16
N LEU A 362 18.68 -37.29 2.82
CA LEU A 362 19.44 -37.12 4.06
C LEU A 362 18.87 -37.95 5.22
N ALA A 363 17.55 -38.13 5.25
CA ALA A 363 16.85 -38.99 6.21
C ALA A 363 16.90 -40.48 5.86
N GLY A 364 17.54 -40.87 4.74
CA GLY A 364 17.66 -42.26 4.29
C GLY A 364 16.35 -42.90 3.82
N LYS A 365 15.30 -42.11 3.55
CA LYS A 365 13.97 -42.61 3.14
C LYS A 365 13.82 -42.83 1.64
N VAL A 366 14.73 -42.27 0.85
CA VAL A 366 14.71 -42.28 -0.62
C VAL A 366 16.12 -42.56 -1.13
N SER A 367 16.24 -43.13 -2.35
CA SER A 367 17.52 -43.36 -3.02
C SER A 367 18.40 -42.10 -3.07
N PHE A 368 19.71 -42.29 -2.89
CA PHE A 368 20.72 -41.25 -3.01
C PHE A 368 20.75 -40.59 -4.41
N SER A 369 20.22 -41.26 -5.44
CA SER A 369 20.18 -40.72 -6.82
C SER A 369 19.44 -39.37 -6.93
N PHE A 370 18.49 -39.09 -6.04
CA PHE A 370 17.80 -37.79 -6.03
C PHE A 370 18.69 -36.62 -5.57
N PHE A 371 19.81 -36.90 -4.88
CA PHE A 371 20.77 -35.90 -4.42
C PHE A 371 21.87 -35.60 -5.46
N GLU A 372 22.10 -36.48 -6.43
CA GLU A 372 23.06 -36.30 -7.53
C GLU A 372 22.98 -34.95 -8.26
N PRO A 373 21.80 -34.42 -8.65
CA PRO A 373 21.72 -33.13 -9.33
C PRO A 373 22.23 -31.97 -8.47
N VAL A 374 22.10 -32.02 -7.15
CA VAL A 374 22.68 -31.01 -6.24
C VAL A 374 24.19 -31.11 -6.21
N LEU A 375 24.71 -32.35 -6.17
CA LEU A 375 26.14 -32.63 -6.17
C LEU A 375 26.82 -32.12 -7.45
N VAL A 376 26.10 -32.07 -8.58
CA VAL A 376 26.60 -31.49 -9.84
C VAL A 376 26.40 -29.97 -9.90
N ALA A 377 25.22 -29.47 -9.50
CA ALA A 377 24.87 -28.07 -9.63
C ALA A 377 25.70 -27.15 -8.71
N VAL A 378 25.98 -27.58 -7.48
CA VAL A 378 26.71 -26.75 -6.49
C VAL A 378 28.16 -26.48 -6.93
N PRO A 379 28.97 -27.48 -7.33
CA PRO A 379 30.31 -27.23 -7.86
C PRO A 379 30.29 -26.35 -9.12
N LEU A 380 29.32 -26.53 -10.01
CA LEU A 380 29.20 -25.70 -11.22
C LEU A 380 28.96 -24.22 -10.86
N MET A 381 28.11 -23.94 -9.87
CA MET A 381 27.91 -22.58 -9.35
C MET A 381 29.19 -22.04 -8.68
N MET A 382 29.90 -22.86 -7.92
CA MET A 382 31.17 -22.48 -7.28
C MET A 382 32.25 -22.13 -8.31
N ILE A 383 32.40 -22.93 -9.36
CA ILE A 383 33.36 -22.68 -10.45
C ILE A 383 33.03 -21.35 -11.15
N ASN A 384 31.76 -21.11 -11.49
CA ASN A 384 31.33 -19.85 -12.10
C ASN A 384 31.64 -18.63 -11.21
N PHE A 385 31.37 -18.74 -9.91
CA PHE A 385 31.69 -17.68 -8.95
C PHE A 385 33.20 -17.45 -8.83
N GLY A 386 33.98 -18.53 -8.71
CA GLY A 386 35.44 -18.48 -8.67
C GLY A 386 36.03 -17.83 -9.92
N PHE A 387 35.54 -18.20 -11.09
CA PHE A 387 35.98 -17.65 -12.37
C PHE A 387 35.68 -16.15 -12.47
N HIS A 388 34.48 -15.70 -12.06
CA HIS A 388 34.16 -14.27 -12.00
C HIS A 388 35.10 -13.49 -11.06
N LYS A 389 35.43 -14.06 -9.90
CA LYS A 389 36.39 -13.43 -8.96
C LYS A 389 37.81 -13.39 -9.52
N LEU A 390 38.25 -14.45 -10.20
CA LEU A 390 39.55 -14.52 -10.87
C LEU A 390 39.65 -13.46 -11.97
N GLN A 391 38.62 -13.28 -12.80
CA GLN A 391 38.58 -12.23 -13.82
C GLN A 391 38.65 -10.83 -13.21
N LEU A 392 37.89 -10.58 -12.14
CA LEU A 392 37.92 -9.31 -11.42
C LEU A 392 39.31 -9.04 -10.83
N PHE A 393 39.97 -10.09 -10.32
CA PHE A 393 41.34 -10.01 -9.80
C PHE A 393 42.34 -9.65 -10.91
N LEU A 394 42.32 -10.38 -12.04
CA LEU A 394 43.19 -10.10 -13.19
C LEU A 394 43.01 -8.68 -13.72
N THR A 395 41.75 -8.24 -13.84
CA THR A 395 41.38 -6.90 -14.29
C THR A 395 41.90 -5.81 -13.37
N ARG A 396 41.73 -5.98 -12.06
CA ARG A 396 42.25 -5.02 -11.09
C ARG A 396 43.77 -5.00 -11.02
N LYS A 397 44.45 -6.13 -11.17
CA LYS A 397 45.90 -6.22 -10.96
C LYS A 397 46.73 -5.92 -12.20
N PHE A 398 46.29 -6.33 -13.38
CA PHE A 398 47.10 -6.30 -14.60
C PHE A 398 46.59 -5.36 -15.69
N PHE A 399 45.30 -4.95 -15.65
CA PHE A 399 44.70 -4.19 -16.75
C PHE A 399 44.35 -2.75 -16.40
N LEU A 400 43.80 -2.44 -15.22
CA LEU A 400 43.43 -1.06 -14.86
C LEU A 400 44.63 -0.22 -14.42
N GLN A 401 44.75 0.96 -15.00
CA GLN A 401 45.70 2.00 -14.60
C GLN A 401 45.28 2.70 -13.30
N ASP A 402 46.25 2.86 -12.39
CA ASP A 402 46.11 3.67 -11.20
C ASP A 402 46.39 5.15 -11.55
N MET A 403 45.33 5.99 -11.60
CA MET A 403 45.51 7.43 -11.79
C MET A 403 45.27 8.21 -10.49
N PRO A 404 46.07 9.24 -10.18
CA PRO A 404 45.82 10.14 -9.07
C PRO A 404 44.62 11.05 -9.39
N VAL A 405 43.54 10.94 -8.63
CA VAL A 405 42.39 11.84 -8.69
C VAL A 405 42.46 12.82 -7.52
N ILE A 406 42.41 14.11 -7.83
CA ILE A 406 42.41 15.18 -6.84
C ILE A 406 41.01 15.23 -6.21
N MET A 407 40.91 14.82 -4.95
CA MET A 407 39.70 14.94 -4.15
C MET A 407 39.86 16.06 -3.11
N PRO A 408 38.75 16.60 -2.55
CA PRO A 408 38.79 17.70 -1.57
C PRO A 408 39.56 17.40 -0.26
N ARG A 409 40.07 16.18 -0.06
CA ARG A 409 40.80 15.73 1.13
C ARG A 409 42.18 15.10 0.80
N GLY A 410 42.77 15.49 -0.32
CA GLY A 410 44.08 15.00 -0.78
C GLY A 410 44.02 14.19 -2.07
N ILE A 411 45.19 13.85 -2.60
CA ILE A 411 45.36 13.03 -3.82
C ILE A 411 45.11 11.56 -3.44
N LYS A 412 44.09 10.94 -4.03
CA LYS A 412 43.91 9.48 -3.93
C LYS A 412 44.07 8.86 -5.30
N THR A 413 44.80 7.76 -5.37
CA THR A 413 44.84 6.94 -6.57
C THR A 413 43.52 6.20 -6.71
N GLN A 414 42.85 6.40 -7.85
CA GLN A 414 41.66 5.66 -8.23
C GLN A 414 41.95 4.91 -9.52
N LYS A 415 41.55 3.64 -9.55
CA LYS A 415 41.62 2.84 -10.77
C LYS A 415 40.66 3.41 -11.81
N THR A 416 41.22 3.97 -12.87
CA THR A 416 40.45 4.53 -13.98
C THR A 416 40.26 3.47 -15.06
N LEU A 417 39.33 3.70 -15.98
CA LEU A 417 39.02 2.74 -17.05
C LEU A 417 40.14 2.64 -18.12
N ALA A 418 41.27 3.33 -17.93
CA ALA A 418 42.39 3.29 -18.86
C ALA A 418 43.19 2.00 -18.67
N LEU A 419 43.57 1.38 -19.79
CA LEU A 419 44.19 0.06 -19.85
C LEU A 419 45.73 0.17 -19.96
N GLU A 420 46.44 -0.55 -19.11
CA GLU A 420 47.91 -0.47 -19.01
C GLU A 420 48.61 -1.41 -20.02
N ASN A 421 48.02 -2.58 -20.31
CA ASN A 421 48.56 -3.56 -21.25
C ASN A 421 47.50 -4.05 -22.25
N LEU A 422 47.35 -3.30 -23.34
CA LEU A 422 46.35 -3.57 -24.39
C LEU A 422 46.56 -4.93 -25.08
N LYS A 423 47.81 -5.36 -25.29
CA LYS A 423 48.13 -6.62 -25.98
C LYS A 423 47.72 -7.83 -25.15
N MET A 424 48.06 -7.84 -23.87
CA MET A 424 47.67 -8.92 -22.95
C MET A 424 46.16 -8.94 -22.72
N PHE A 425 45.52 -7.77 -22.67
CA PHE A 425 44.06 -7.66 -22.60
C PHE A 425 43.39 -8.30 -23.81
N ASN A 426 43.88 -8.03 -25.02
CA ASN A 426 43.33 -8.61 -26.25
C ASN A 426 43.50 -10.14 -26.31
N ILE A 427 44.67 -10.67 -25.92
CA ILE A 427 44.91 -12.12 -25.86
C ILE A 427 43.99 -12.79 -24.82
N LEU A 428 43.91 -12.21 -23.62
CA LEU A 428 43.02 -12.75 -22.58
C LEU A 428 41.55 -12.64 -22.99
N SER A 429 41.15 -11.55 -23.65
CA SER A 429 39.78 -11.35 -24.16
C SER A 429 39.41 -12.43 -25.18
N PHE A 430 40.34 -12.80 -26.07
CA PHE A 430 40.14 -13.89 -27.03
C PHE A 430 39.89 -15.24 -26.35
N PHE A 431 40.72 -15.65 -25.38
CA PHE A 431 40.49 -16.90 -24.65
C PHE A 431 39.22 -16.84 -23.79
N MET A 432 39.00 -15.71 -23.12
CA MET A 432 37.82 -15.49 -22.28
C MET A 432 36.52 -15.51 -23.08
N PHE A 433 36.53 -15.14 -24.37
CA PHE A 433 35.35 -15.21 -25.23
C PHE A 433 34.74 -16.61 -25.24
N PHE A 434 35.53 -17.64 -25.53
CA PHE A 434 35.05 -19.02 -25.59
C PHE A 434 34.57 -19.54 -24.23
N PHE A 435 35.30 -19.25 -23.14
CA PHE A 435 34.86 -19.60 -21.79
C PHE A 435 33.56 -18.89 -21.40
N HIS A 436 33.40 -17.62 -21.78
CA HIS A 436 32.18 -16.88 -21.49
C HIS A 436 30.98 -17.39 -22.27
N VAL A 437 31.13 -17.95 -23.47
CA VAL A 437 29.98 -18.54 -24.18
C VAL A 437 29.34 -19.66 -23.35
N ILE A 438 30.15 -20.54 -22.75
CA ILE A 438 29.67 -21.63 -21.89
C ILE A 438 29.05 -21.07 -20.60
N ILE A 439 29.73 -20.13 -19.94
CA ILE A 439 29.25 -19.52 -18.69
C ILE A 439 27.97 -18.69 -18.94
N ALA A 440 27.86 -18.03 -20.08
CA ALA A 440 26.72 -17.20 -20.45
C ALA A 440 25.45 -18.01 -20.62
N PHE A 441 25.54 -19.27 -21.04
CA PHE A 441 24.38 -20.17 -21.08
C PHE A 441 23.76 -20.35 -19.68
N VAL A 442 24.60 -20.65 -18.66
CA VAL A 442 24.18 -20.77 -17.26
C VAL A 442 23.70 -19.41 -16.71
N SER A 443 24.36 -18.31 -17.08
CA SER A 443 23.94 -16.95 -16.71
C SER A 443 22.57 -16.58 -17.29
N CYS A 444 22.27 -17.00 -18.52
CA CYS A 444 20.97 -16.79 -19.15
C CYS A 444 19.85 -17.50 -18.39
N LEU A 445 20.07 -18.76 -18.00
CA LEU A 445 19.12 -19.51 -17.19
C LEU A 445 18.93 -18.85 -15.80
N THR A 446 20.01 -18.36 -15.20
CA THR A 446 19.97 -17.59 -13.95
C THR A 446 19.16 -16.29 -14.12
N ARG A 447 19.27 -15.60 -15.27
CA ARG A 447 18.48 -14.40 -15.57
C ARG A 447 16.99 -14.71 -15.71
N ILE A 448 16.63 -15.79 -16.40
CA ILE A 448 15.22 -16.19 -16.57
C ILE A 448 14.61 -16.54 -15.22
N THR A 449 15.28 -17.39 -14.44
CA THR A 449 14.82 -17.80 -13.11
C THR A 449 14.75 -16.63 -12.14
N ALA A 450 15.78 -15.77 -12.07
CA ALA A 450 15.76 -14.57 -11.24
C ALA A 450 14.65 -13.60 -11.68
N GLY A 451 14.42 -13.43 -12.98
CA GLY A 451 13.34 -12.60 -13.52
C GLY A 451 11.95 -13.12 -13.12
N LEU A 452 11.74 -14.44 -13.20
CA LEU A 452 10.50 -15.08 -12.77
C LEU A 452 10.27 -14.89 -11.27
N TRP A 453 11.28 -15.15 -10.44
CA TRP A 453 11.18 -14.98 -8.99
C TRP A 453 10.93 -13.53 -8.57
N ILE A 454 11.70 -12.58 -9.12
CA ILE A 454 11.55 -11.15 -8.79
C ILE A 454 10.20 -10.63 -9.31
N GLY A 455 9.78 -11.05 -10.50
CA GLY A 455 8.49 -10.67 -11.10
C GLY A 455 7.31 -11.12 -10.24
N LEU A 456 7.30 -12.39 -9.84
CA LEU A 456 6.25 -12.96 -8.97
C LEU A 456 6.20 -12.27 -7.61
N ILE A 457 7.37 -12.09 -6.98
CA ILE A 457 7.47 -11.39 -5.69
C ILE A 457 7.02 -9.93 -5.82
N SER A 458 7.18 -9.30 -6.99
CA SER A 458 6.83 -7.89 -7.22
C SER A 458 5.41 -7.69 -7.77
N LEU A 459 4.65 -8.76 -8.03
CA LEU A 459 3.36 -8.67 -8.73
C LEU A 459 2.32 -7.83 -7.97
N ALA A 460 2.23 -7.98 -6.65
CA ALA A 460 1.30 -7.18 -5.84
C ALA A 460 1.75 -5.73 -5.60
N ARG A 461 3.00 -5.40 -5.95
CA ARG A 461 3.57 -4.06 -5.77
C ARG A 461 3.25 -3.18 -6.95
N ILE A 462 2.06 -2.61 -6.88
CA ILE A 462 1.59 -1.60 -7.84
C ILE A 462 2.34 -0.26 -7.69
N ASP A 463 3.07 -0.07 -6.59
CA ASP A 463 3.90 1.12 -6.37
C ASP A 463 5.13 1.18 -7.29
N LYS A 464 5.48 0.05 -7.93
CA LYS A 464 6.57 -0.06 -8.90
C LYS A 464 6.03 -0.64 -10.20
N TYR A 465 6.61 -0.22 -11.32
CA TYR A 465 6.33 -0.84 -12.60
C TYR A 465 6.94 -2.25 -12.66
N MET A 466 6.19 -3.21 -13.20
CA MET A 466 6.71 -4.56 -13.48
C MET A 466 7.37 -4.63 -14.87
N LEU A 467 6.88 -3.82 -15.81
CA LEU A 467 7.33 -3.82 -17.20
C LEU A 467 8.68 -3.10 -17.37
N PRO A 468 9.47 -3.44 -18.40
CA PRO A 468 10.71 -2.73 -18.71
C PRO A 468 10.51 -1.21 -18.89
N ARG A 469 11.54 -0.43 -18.55
CA ARG A 469 11.53 1.03 -18.75
C ARG A 469 11.15 1.37 -20.19
N GLY A 470 10.17 2.25 -20.34
CA GLY A 470 9.58 2.62 -21.63
C GLY A 470 8.19 2.03 -21.90
N TYR A 471 7.86 0.88 -21.29
CA TYR A 471 6.54 0.23 -21.38
C TYR A 471 5.64 0.49 -20.16
N GLU A 472 6.05 1.39 -19.26
CA GLU A 472 5.37 1.69 -18.00
C GLU A 472 3.91 2.17 -18.16
N LYS A 473 3.56 2.78 -19.31
CA LYS A 473 2.17 3.19 -19.58
C LYS A 473 1.23 2.00 -19.82
N GLN A 474 1.76 0.85 -20.25
CA GLN A 474 0.97 -0.36 -20.46
C GLN A 474 0.67 -1.08 -19.13
N ASP A 475 1.41 -0.75 -18.07
CA ASP A 475 1.16 -1.28 -16.73
C ASP A 475 -0.07 -0.58 -16.13
N THR A 476 -1.23 -1.22 -16.28
CA THR A 476 -2.51 -0.71 -15.76
C THR A 476 -2.53 -0.59 -14.25
N GLY A 477 -1.79 -1.46 -13.55
CA GLY A 477 -1.60 -1.37 -12.11
C GLY A 477 -0.88 -0.08 -11.79
N TYR A 478 0.36 0.06 -12.26
CA TYR A 478 1.21 1.21 -11.94
C TYR A 478 0.53 2.55 -12.32
N SER A 479 -0.16 2.60 -13.46
CA SER A 479 -0.98 3.75 -13.87
C SER A 479 -2.08 4.07 -12.85
N ALA A 480 -2.75 3.06 -12.28
CA ALA A 480 -3.77 3.25 -11.24
C ALA A 480 -3.19 3.83 -9.95
N TYR A 481 -2.02 3.37 -9.51
CA TYR A 481 -1.32 3.92 -8.34
C TYR A 481 -0.91 5.38 -8.56
N ILE A 482 -0.29 5.70 -9.69
CA ILE A 482 0.10 7.09 -9.99
C ILE A 482 -1.12 8.01 -10.14
N GLY A 483 -2.17 7.56 -10.83
CA GLY A 483 -3.42 8.32 -10.94
C GLY A 483 -4.03 8.63 -9.58
N MET A 484 -4.06 7.64 -8.67
CA MET A 484 -4.50 7.84 -7.29
C MET A 484 -3.62 8.86 -6.55
N LEU A 485 -2.29 8.73 -6.65
CA LEU A 485 -1.36 9.60 -5.96
C LEU A 485 -1.46 11.07 -6.42
N ILE A 486 -1.56 11.30 -7.74
CA ILE A 486 -1.71 12.64 -8.31
C ILE A 486 -3.03 13.29 -7.84
N VAL A 487 -4.14 12.56 -7.89
CA VAL A 487 -5.45 13.06 -7.43
C VAL A 487 -5.40 13.40 -5.93
N GLU A 488 -4.73 12.58 -5.12
CA GLU A 488 -4.57 12.87 -3.70
C GLU A 488 -3.70 14.10 -3.44
N VAL A 489 -2.58 14.28 -4.16
CA VAL A 489 -1.72 15.46 -4.00
C VAL A 489 -2.46 16.75 -4.36
N HIS A 490 -3.24 16.75 -5.44
CA HIS A 490 -3.98 17.93 -5.89
C HIS A 490 -5.13 18.31 -4.95
N HIS A 491 -5.89 17.33 -4.46
CA HIS A 491 -7.07 17.60 -3.63
C HIS A 491 -6.80 17.61 -2.12
N ARG A 492 -5.70 17.00 -1.65
CA ARG A 492 -5.36 16.84 -0.23
C ARG A 492 -4.03 17.52 0.11
N ASN A 493 -3.75 18.69 -0.46
CA ASN A 493 -2.61 19.49 -0.05
C ASN A 493 -2.89 20.11 1.34
N PRO A 494 -2.18 19.70 2.42
CA PRO A 494 -2.44 20.18 3.77
C PRO A 494 -2.14 21.67 3.92
N VAL A 495 -1.16 22.20 3.19
CA VAL A 495 -0.78 23.62 3.26
C VAL A 495 -1.87 24.49 2.64
N ALA A 496 -2.35 24.13 1.46
CA ALA A 496 -3.43 24.86 0.79
C ALA A 496 -4.73 24.82 1.60
N SER A 497 -5.09 23.66 2.15
CA SER A 497 -6.26 23.51 3.02
C SER A 497 -6.16 24.43 4.24
N VAL A 498 -5.05 24.39 4.99
CA VAL A 498 -4.86 25.24 6.19
C VAL A 498 -4.88 26.72 5.81
N PHE A 499 -4.21 27.12 4.71
CA PHE A 499 -4.21 28.49 4.23
C PHE A 499 -5.62 29.01 3.94
N CYS A 500 -6.43 28.26 3.19
CA CYS A 500 -7.81 28.62 2.90
C CYS A 500 -8.67 28.72 4.18
N ASN A 501 -8.41 27.87 5.18
CA ASN A 501 -9.13 27.94 6.45
C ASN A 501 -8.80 29.18 7.25
N GLU A 502 -7.51 29.52 7.37
CA GLU A 502 -7.08 30.76 8.03
C GLU A 502 -7.66 32.00 7.34
N LEU A 503 -7.72 32.00 5.99
CA LEU A 503 -8.37 33.06 5.23
C LEU A 503 -9.86 33.19 5.57
N LEU A 504 -10.59 32.07 5.59
CA LEU A 504 -12.03 32.05 5.88
C LEU A 504 -12.33 32.47 7.32
N VAL A 505 -11.53 32.01 8.29
CA VAL A 505 -11.67 32.41 9.70
C VAL A 505 -11.40 33.90 9.84
N SER A 506 -10.32 34.41 9.26
CA SER A 506 -9.99 35.84 9.30
C SER A 506 -11.07 36.71 8.66
N ASN A 507 -11.64 36.30 7.51
CA ASN A 507 -12.73 37.03 6.87
C ASN A 507 -14.00 37.04 7.72
N ARG A 508 -14.35 35.91 8.36
CA ARG A 508 -15.51 35.84 9.26
C ARG A 508 -15.33 36.72 10.51
N GLU A 509 -14.14 36.74 11.10
CA GLU A 509 -13.84 37.60 12.24
C GLU A 509 -13.98 39.08 11.86
N LYS A 510 -13.48 39.49 10.69
CA LYS A 510 -13.68 40.85 10.16
C LYS A 510 -15.15 41.16 9.91
N SER A 511 -15.90 40.26 9.29
CA SER A 511 -17.35 40.47 9.06
C SER A 511 -18.11 40.58 10.39
N ARG A 512 -17.77 39.77 11.39
CA ARG A 512 -18.38 39.86 12.73
C ARG A 512 -18.02 41.17 13.44
N ALA A 513 -16.77 41.60 13.37
CA ALA A 513 -16.36 42.89 13.92
C ALA A 513 -17.14 44.03 13.25
N ASN A 514 -17.24 44.03 11.92
CA ASN A 514 -17.97 45.06 11.18
C ASN A 514 -19.49 45.08 11.49
N VAL A 515 -20.11 43.92 11.76
CA VAL A 515 -21.52 43.84 12.16
C VAL A 515 -21.74 44.31 13.60
N LEU A 516 -20.80 44.05 14.52
CA LEU A 516 -20.85 44.55 15.90
C LEU A 516 -20.56 46.05 16.02
N LEU A 517 -19.96 46.66 14.99
CA LEU A 517 -19.49 48.06 15.00
C LEU A 517 -20.39 49.03 14.21
N ALA A 518 -21.50 48.58 13.62
CA ALA A 518 -22.44 49.46 12.92
C ALA A 518 -23.68 49.79 13.80
N PRO A 519 -24.02 51.08 14.08
CA PRO A 519 -23.21 52.28 14.22
C PRO A 519 -23.24 52.80 15.69
N VAL A 520 -22.10 52.95 16.35
CA VAL A 520 -22.00 53.74 17.59
C VAL A 520 -20.75 54.63 17.55
N ASN A 521 -20.97 55.92 17.28
CA ASN A 521 -20.12 57.09 17.48
C ASN A 521 -18.81 57.29 16.68
N ASP A 522 -18.71 58.49 16.08
CA ASP A 522 -17.61 59.05 15.29
C ASP A 522 -16.23 59.17 16.00
N GLN A 523 -16.14 58.91 17.31
CA GLN A 523 -14.85 58.94 18.04
C GLN A 523 -14.06 57.63 17.94
N GLN A 524 -14.69 56.52 17.53
CA GLN A 524 -14.02 55.22 17.34
C GLN A 524 -13.22 55.12 16.03
N GLY A 525 -13.53 55.98 15.04
CA GLY A 525 -12.86 55.99 13.73
C GLY A 525 -11.35 56.18 13.81
N ASN A 526 -10.87 57.16 14.59
CA ASN A 526 -9.43 57.44 14.70
C ASN A 526 -8.62 56.29 15.31
N VAL A 527 -9.16 55.58 16.31
CA VAL A 527 -8.50 54.45 16.97
C VAL A 527 -8.42 53.24 16.04
N GLU A 528 -9.47 52.99 15.26
CA GLU A 528 -9.46 51.91 14.26
C GLU A 528 -8.43 52.15 13.16
N THR A 529 -8.34 53.38 12.62
CA THR A 529 -7.34 53.75 11.61
C THR A 529 -5.92 53.56 12.13
N ILE A 530 -5.61 53.96 13.37
CA ILE A 530 -4.29 53.75 13.99
C ILE A 530 -3.99 52.26 14.15
N SER A 531 -4.97 51.45 14.60
CA SER A 531 -4.80 50.00 14.73
C SER A 531 -4.57 49.30 13.38
N GLN A 532 -5.16 49.82 12.31
CA GLN A 532 -5.02 49.30 10.95
C GLN A 532 -3.65 49.68 10.37
N ILE A 533 -3.19 50.92 10.59
CA ILE A 533 -1.86 51.39 10.21
C ILE A 533 -0.77 50.59 10.94
N ASN A 534 -0.91 50.37 12.25
CA ASN A 534 0.03 49.54 13.03
C ASN A 534 0.08 48.10 12.50
N ARG A 535 -1.07 47.48 12.18
CA ARG A 535 -1.11 46.16 11.55
C ARG A 535 -0.44 46.15 10.18
N HIS A 536 -0.59 47.20 9.38
CA HIS A 536 0.05 47.34 8.08
C HIS A 536 1.58 47.43 8.20
N ILE A 537 2.08 48.22 9.16
CA ILE A 537 3.52 48.35 9.46
C ILE A 537 4.09 47.00 9.91
N CYS A 538 3.44 46.29 10.85
CA CYS A 538 3.88 44.97 11.30
C CYS A 538 3.98 43.95 10.15
N ARG A 539 3.03 43.97 9.19
CA ARG A 539 3.08 43.10 8.00
C ARG A 539 4.26 43.44 7.09
N LYS A 540 4.59 44.72 6.92
CA LYS A 540 5.78 45.15 6.14
C LYS A 540 7.07 44.67 6.79
N TRP A 541 7.21 44.79 8.12
CA TRP A 541 8.36 44.27 8.85
C TRP A 541 8.47 42.73 8.76
N ALA A 542 7.37 42.00 8.95
CA ALA A 542 7.36 40.55 8.83
C ALA A 542 7.76 40.08 7.42
N LYS A 543 7.31 40.78 6.37
CA LYS A 543 7.72 40.54 4.99
C LYS A 543 9.22 40.77 4.81
N LEU A 544 9.75 41.89 5.32
CA LEU A 544 11.17 42.21 5.23
C LEU A 544 12.04 41.15 5.92
N VAL A 545 11.70 40.77 7.15
CA VAL A 545 12.41 39.73 7.92
C VAL A 545 12.41 38.40 7.17
N THR A 546 11.28 38.04 6.54
CA THR A 546 11.19 36.80 5.76
C THR A 546 12.08 36.83 4.52
N LEU A 547 12.15 37.97 3.80
CA LEU A 547 13.00 38.14 2.63
C LEU A 547 14.51 38.18 2.98
N ILE A 548 14.87 38.74 4.13
CA ILE A 548 16.26 38.75 4.62
C ILE A 548 16.72 37.33 4.94
N ASN A 549 15.87 36.54 5.61
CA ASN A 549 16.20 35.17 6.01
C ASN A 549 16.18 34.17 4.83
N ASN A 550 15.56 34.51 3.70
CA ASN A 550 15.40 33.62 2.54
C ASN A 550 15.90 34.30 1.24
N PRO A 551 17.22 34.28 0.96
CA PRO A 551 17.82 35.02 -0.15
C PRO A 551 17.38 34.52 -1.55
N SER A 552 17.05 33.24 -1.70
CA SER A 552 16.51 32.68 -2.95
C SER A 552 15.10 33.23 -3.24
N ALA A 553 14.23 33.28 -2.23
CA ALA A 553 12.90 33.86 -2.37
C ALA A 553 12.95 35.36 -2.70
N ARG A 554 13.97 36.08 -2.21
CA ARG A 554 14.19 37.48 -2.58
C ARG A 554 14.49 37.67 -4.07
N ARG A 555 15.28 36.78 -4.69
CA ARG A 555 15.56 36.86 -6.14
C ARG A 555 14.30 36.64 -6.95
N ASN A 556 13.57 35.55 -6.68
CA ASN A 556 12.33 35.24 -7.38
C ASN A 556 11.27 36.36 -7.20
N PHE A 557 11.17 36.95 -6.01
CA PHE A 557 10.24 38.06 -5.76
C PHE A 557 10.59 39.33 -6.57
N VAL A 558 11.86 39.55 -6.88
CA VAL A 558 12.29 40.67 -7.74
C VAL A 558 12.01 40.34 -9.20
N GLU A 559 12.31 39.12 -9.64
CA GLU A 559 12.05 38.65 -11.01
C GLU A 559 10.56 38.67 -11.36
N GLU A 560 9.67 38.11 -10.52
CA GLU A 560 8.21 38.15 -10.74
C GLU A 560 7.67 39.59 -10.80
N LYS A 561 8.25 40.51 -10.02
CA LYS A 561 7.86 41.92 -10.06
C LYS A 561 8.32 42.61 -11.33
N CYS A 562 9.50 42.25 -11.84
CA CYS A 562 10.02 42.74 -13.11
C CYS A 562 9.18 42.21 -14.28
N GLU A 563 8.79 40.94 -14.29
CA GLU A 563 7.92 40.34 -15.31
C GLU A 563 6.50 40.94 -15.32
N CYS A 564 5.88 41.14 -14.15
CA CYS A 564 4.58 41.81 -14.05
C CYS A 564 4.63 43.28 -14.50
N SER A 565 5.78 43.96 -14.35
CA SER A 565 5.94 45.34 -14.86
C SER A 565 6.13 45.40 -16.37
N THR A 566 6.61 44.34 -17.01
CA THR A 566 6.71 44.26 -18.48
C THR A 566 5.39 43.86 -19.15
N GLU A 567 4.60 42.95 -18.58
CA GLU A 567 3.27 42.61 -19.11
C GLU A 567 2.26 43.77 -19.01
N GLN A 568 2.35 44.62 -17.98
CA GLN A 568 1.51 45.83 -17.89
C GLN A 568 1.88 46.91 -18.91
N VAL A 569 3.07 46.86 -19.52
CA VAL A 569 3.50 47.78 -20.57
C VAL A 569 3.06 47.28 -21.97
N GLU A 570 2.93 45.96 -22.18
CA GLU A 570 2.42 45.41 -23.46
C GLU A 570 0.90 45.50 -23.62
N ILE A 571 0.12 45.74 -22.55
CA ILE A 571 -1.34 45.94 -22.64
C ILE A 571 -1.70 47.43 -22.89
N VAL A 572 -0.71 48.31 -23.00
CA VAL A 572 -0.88 49.72 -23.38
C VAL A 572 0.03 50.05 -24.57
N ILE A 573 -0.18 49.36 -25.70
CA ILE A 573 0.21 49.83 -27.04
C ILE A 573 -0.94 49.53 -28.00
#